data_AF-A0A3N2CUI9-F1
#
_entry.id   AF-A0A3N2CUI9-F1
#
_cell.length_a   1.000
_cell.length_b   1.000
_cell.length_c   1.000
_cell.angle_alpha   90.00
_cell.angle_beta   90.00
_cell.angle_gamma   90.00
#
_symmetry.space_group_name_H-M   'P 1'
#
loop_
_entity.id
_entity.type
_entity.pdbx_description
1 polymer ?
#
loop_
_entity_poly.entity_id
_entity_poly.type
_entity_poly.pdbx_seq_one_letter_code
_entity_poly.pdbx_strand_id
1 'polypeptide(L)'
;MPPRRRRAGYRPGQLSPELRAAIAAEADQLGQITEPLELIDAVGDVYAALDTALEPVALPRLRAVAELRRQGWSYDRLAEATKLSKTRVAQLAREAVARGL
;
A
#
# COMPACT_ATOMS: atom_id res chain seq x y z
N MET A 1 -12.70 -2.60 -15.37
CA MET A 1 -13.11 -3.16 -14.06
C MET A 1 -13.26 -1.99 -13.06
N PRO A 2 -14.40 -1.79 -12.38
CA PRO A 2 -14.51 -0.74 -11.37
C PRO A 2 -13.55 -1.02 -10.19
N PRO A 3 -13.01 0.02 -9.52
CA PRO A 3 -12.08 -0.18 -8.40
C PRO A 3 -12.73 -1.03 -7.31
N ARG A 4 -11.98 -1.99 -6.75
CA ARG A 4 -12.42 -2.83 -5.62
C ARG A 4 -12.67 -1.95 -4.39
N ARG A 5 -13.89 -1.40 -4.29
CA ARG A 5 -14.42 -0.49 -3.24
C ARG A 5 -14.50 -1.08 -1.82
N ARG A 6 -13.73 -2.12 -1.47
CA ARG A 6 -13.89 -2.88 -0.21
C ARG A 6 -12.63 -2.93 0.66
N ARG A 7 -11.99 -1.78 0.92
CA ARG A 7 -10.97 -1.68 1.98
C ARG A 7 -11.42 -0.67 3.04
N ALA A 8 -11.35 -1.07 4.32
CA ALA A 8 -11.60 -0.17 5.44
C ALA A 8 -10.63 1.03 5.36
N GLY A 9 -11.16 2.25 5.48
CA GLY A 9 -10.39 3.48 5.30
C GLY A 9 -10.20 3.92 3.84
N TYR A 10 -10.92 3.32 2.87
CA TYR A 10 -10.89 3.77 1.47
C TYR A 10 -11.33 5.24 1.35
N ARG A 11 -10.45 6.05 0.75
CA ARG A 11 -10.75 7.36 0.20
C ARG A 11 -10.33 7.33 -1.28
N PRO A 12 -11.01 8.04 -2.19
CA PRO A 12 -10.55 8.17 -3.57
C PRO A 12 -9.18 8.84 -3.56
N GLY A 13 -8.12 8.03 -3.66
CA GLY A 13 -6.77 8.49 -3.94
C GLY A 13 -6.61 8.67 -5.44
N GLN A 14 -5.82 9.66 -5.85
CA GLN A 14 -5.42 9.82 -7.23
C GLN A 14 -3.93 9.54 -7.34
N LEU A 15 -3.57 8.58 -8.19
CA LEU A 15 -2.19 8.45 -8.66
C LEU A 15 -1.84 9.69 -9.47
N SER A 16 -0.59 10.12 -9.42
CA SER A 16 -0.12 11.14 -10.35
C SER A 16 -0.30 10.67 -11.80
N PRO A 17 -0.45 11.59 -12.77
CA PRO A 17 -0.56 11.23 -14.18
C PRO A 17 0.59 10.34 -14.66
N GLU A 18 1.80 10.61 -14.20
CA GLU A 18 3.03 9.90 -14.59
C GLU A 18 3.02 8.47 -14.05
N LEU A 19 2.69 8.27 -12.76
CA LEU A 19 2.60 6.94 -12.18
C LEU A 19 1.45 6.13 -12.79
N ARG A 20 0.33 6.79 -13.11
CA ARG A 20 -0.77 6.14 -13.83
C ARG A 20 -0.33 5.68 -15.23
N ALA A 21 0.40 6.51 -15.96
CA ALA A 21 0.91 6.16 -17.28
C ALA A 21 1.92 5.01 -17.21
N ALA A 22 2.82 5.02 -16.22
CA ALA A 22 3.78 3.93 -16.00
C ALA A 22 3.09 2.59 -15.72
N ILE A 23 2.06 2.57 -14.87
CA ILE A 23 1.28 1.34 -14.60
C ILE A 23 0.54 0.86 -15.85
N ALA A 24 0.02 1.77 -16.68
CA ALA A 24 -0.61 1.41 -17.94
C ALA A 24 0.39 0.78 -18.92
N ALA A 25 1.59 1.36 -19.05
CA ALA A 25 2.65 0.83 -19.89
C ALA A 25 3.09 -0.58 -19.43
N GLU A 26 3.21 -0.82 -18.13
CA GLU A 26 3.52 -2.15 -17.58
C GLU A 26 2.43 -3.17 -17.94
N ALA A 27 1.16 -2.78 -17.82
CA ALA A 27 0.04 -3.64 -18.20
C ALA A 27 0.01 -3.96 -19.70
N ASP A 28 0.36 -2.98 -20.55
CA ASP A 28 0.43 -3.17 -22.00
C ASP A 28 1.55 -4.13 -22.39
N GLN A 29 2.71 -4.09 -21.69
CA GLN A 29 3.81 -5.03 -21.88
C GLN A 29 3.43 -6.45 -21.50
N LEU A 30 2.79 -6.63 -20.33
CA LEU A 30 2.26 -7.93 -19.92
C LEU A 30 1.24 -8.46 -20.93
N GLY A 31 0.40 -7.58 -21.50
CA GLY A 31 -0.58 -7.93 -22.52
C GLY A 31 0.01 -8.46 -23.84
N GLN A 32 1.33 -8.31 -24.08
CA GLN A 32 2.01 -8.90 -25.24
C GLN A 32 2.41 -10.35 -25.03
N ILE A 33 2.40 -10.85 -23.79
CA ILE A 33 2.75 -12.24 -23.48
C ILE A 33 1.59 -13.13 -23.90
N THR A 34 1.85 -14.02 -24.86
CA THR A 34 0.82 -14.88 -25.47
C THR A 34 0.69 -16.22 -24.76
N GLU A 35 1.79 -16.73 -24.18
CA GLU A 35 1.78 -18.00 -23.46
C GLU A 35 1.10 -17.80 -22.08
N PRO A 36 0.02 -18.54 -21.75
CA PRO A 36 -0.76 -18.27 -20.55
C PRO A 36 -0.04 -18.50 -19.22
N LEU A 37 0.85 -19.49 -19.11
CA LEU A 37 1.60 -19.78 -17.89
C LEU A 37 2.67 -18.71 -17.66
N GLU A 38 3.40 -18.32 -18.71
CA GLU A 38 4.39 -17.24 -18.71
C GLU A 38 3.73 -15.91 -18.31
N LEU A 39 2.53 -15.62 -18.81
CA LEU A 39 1.79 -14.43 -18.42
C LEU A 39 1.44 -14.45 -16.92
N ILE A 40 1.02 -15.60 -16.37
CA ILE A 40 0.69 -15.73 -14.95
C ILE A 40 1.92 -15.47 -14.09
N ASP A 41 3.05 -16.07 -14.45
CA ASP A 41 4.32 -15.92 -13.72
C ASP A 41 4.82 -14.48 -13.81
N ALA A 42 4.83 -13.87 -15.00
CA ALA A 42 5.25 -12.48 -15.19
C ALA A 42 4.38 -11.49 -14.40
N VAL A 43 3.06 -11.70 -14.36
CA VAL A 43 2.16 -10.88 -13.51
C VAL A 43 2.49 -11.06 -12.02
N GLY A 44 2.82 -12.28 -11.60
CA GLY A 44 3.27 -12.57 -10.24
C GLY A 44 4.54 -11.80 -9.88
N ASP A 45 5.54 -11.81 -10.76
CA ASP A 45 6.80 -11.11 -10.60
C ASP A 45 6.60 -9.59 -10.52
N VAL A 46 5.72 -9.03 -11.36
CA VAL A 46 5.36 -7.60 -11.30
C VAL A 46 4.71 -7.26 -9.96
N TYR A 47 3.80 -8.08 -9.44
CA TYR A 47 3.23 -7.82 -8.12
C TYR A 47 4.28 -7.86 -7.00
N ALA A 48 5.20 -8.83 -7.03
CA ALA A 48 6.27 -8.91 -6.04
C ALA A 48 7.22 -7.69 -6.11
N ALA A 49 7.56 -7.24 -7.32
CA ALA A 49 8.35 -6.04 -7.53
C ALA A 49 7.61 -4.78 -7.04
N LEU A 50 6.31 -4.67 -7.32
CA LEU A 50 5.48 -3.57 -6.84
C LEU A 50 5.37 -3.52 -5.32
N ASP A 51 5.25 -4.66 -4.64
CA ASP A 51 5.22 -4.69 -3.18
C ASP A 51 6.49 -4.05 -2.58
N THR A 52 7.64 -4.30 -3.20
CA THR A 52 8.91 -3.65 -2.84
C THR A 52 8.91 -2.17 -3.19
N ALA A 53 8.48 -1.81 -4.41
CA ALA A 53 8.46 -0.42 -4.89
C ALA A 53 7.46 0.49 -4.12
N LEU A 54 6.43 -0.10 -3.51
CA LEU A 54 5.45 0.62 -2.70
C LEU A 54 5.93 0.88 -1.27
N GLU A 55 7.03 0.27 -0.83
CA GLU A 55 7.55 0.45 0.53
C GLU A 55 7.89 1.91 0.87
N PRO A 56 8.56 2.70 0.00
CA PRO A 56 8.78 4.13 0.23
C PRO A 56 7.48 4.93 0.34
N VAL A 57 6.41 4.50 -0.36
CA VAL A 57 5.07 5.13 -0.29
C VAL A 57 4.38 4.80 1.03
N ALA A 58 4.63 3.63 1.61
CA ALA A 58 4.08 3.22 2.89
C ALA A 58 4.78 3.89 4.09
N LEU A 59 6.06 4.25 3.94
CA LEU A 59 6.91 4.78 5.00
C LEU A 59 6.38 6.06 5.68
N PRO A 60 5.87 7.09 4.98
CA PRO A 60 5.30 8.28 5.62
C PRO A 60 4.19 7.95 6.62
N ARG A 61 3.35 6.94 6.33
CA ARG A 61 2.29 6.50 7.23
C ARG A 61 2.87 5.86 8.50
N LEU A 62 3.91 5.05 8.37
CA LEU A 62 4.58 4.44 9.54
C LEU A 62 5.19 5.51 10.44
N ARG A 63 5.89 6.50 9.86
CA ARG A 63 6.45 7.65 10.59
C ARG A 63 5.38 8.44 11.33
N ALA A 64 4.25 8.73 10.68
CA ALA A 64 3.13 9.44 11.31
C ALA A 64 2.54 8.65 12.48
N VAL A 65 2.37 7.32 12.35
CA VAL A 65 1.90 6.48 13.46
C VAL A 65 2.92 6.46 14.60
N ALA A 66 4.22 6.33 14.32
CA ALA A 66 5.27 6.35 15.33
C ALA A 66 5.31 7.68 16.11
N GLU A 67 5.25 8.80 15.40
CA GLU A 67 5.19 10.15 15.99
C GLU A 67 3.99 10.30 16.93
N LEU A 68 2.79 9.93 16.49
CA LEU A 68 1.59 10.02 17.33
C LEU A 68 1.68 9.09 18.55
N ARG A 69 2.29 7.91 18.40
CA ARG A 69 2.57 7.01 19.51
C ARG A 69 3.57 7.61 20.50
N ARG A 70 4.62 8.29 20.05
CA ARG A 70 5.56 9.05 20.90
C ARG A 70 4.86 10.20 21.64
N GLN A 71 3.85 10.82 21.02
CA GLN A 71 3.00 11.83 21.66
C GLN A 71 1.95 11.24 22.63
N GLY A 72 1.97 9.93 22.91
CA GLY A 72 1.09 9.28 23.88
C GLY A 72 -0.31 8.92 23.34
N TRP A 73 -0.55 8.98 22.03
CA TRP A 73 -1.87 8.61 21.48
C TRP A 73 -2.14 7.12 21.62
N SER A 74 -3.27 6.72 22.20
CA SER A 74 -3.67 5.31 22.28
C SER A 74 -4.01 4.71 20.91
N TYR A 75 -3.96 3.37 20.80
CA TYR A 75 -4.37 2.69 19.56
C TYR A 75 -5.84 2.91 19.22
N ASP A 76 -6.71 3.05 20.23
CA ASP A 76 -8.14 3.33 20.03
C ASP A 76 -8.34 4.73 19.44
N ARG A 77 -7.65 5.74 20.00
CA ARG A 77 -7.70 7.12 19.48
C ARG A 77 -7.21 7.20 18.03
N LEU A 78 -6.13 6.48 17.71
CA LEU A 78 -5.59 6.41 16.35
C LEU A 78 -6.55 5.70 15.39
N ALA A 79 -7.17 4.59 15.80
CA ALA A 79 -8.14 3.87 14.99
C ALA A 79 -9.36 4.74 14.67
N GLU A 80 -9.89 5.45 15.67
CA GLU A 80 -11.01 6.35 15.52
C GLU A 80 -10.71 7.52 14.56
N ALA A 81 -9.53 8.15 14.72
CA ALA A 81 -9.12 9.30 13.92
C ALA A 81 -8.79 8.93 12.47
N THR A 82 -8.16 7.77 12.25
CA THR A 82 -7.70 7.33 10.91
C THR A 82 -8.73 6.47 10.17
N LYS A 83 -9.79 6.04 10.86
CA LYS A 83 -10.77 5.05 10.37
C LYS A 83 -10.14 3.70 9.99
N LEU A 84 -8.96 3.42 10.53
CA LEU A 84 -8.33 2.10 10.47
C LEU A 84 -8.85 1.23 11.60
N SER A 85 -8.82 -0.08 11.43
CA SER A 85 -9.08 -0.98 12.55
C SER A 85 -7.96 -0.87 13.60
N LYS A 86 -8.29 -1.10 14.88
CA LYS A 86 -7.30 -1.15 15.97
C LYS A 86 -6.16 -2.13 15.68
N THR A 87 -6.49 -3.29 15.10
CA THR A 87 -5.51 -4.30 14.67
C THR A 87 -4.54 -3.74 13.63
N ARG A 88 -5.04 -2.98 12.64
CA ARG A 88 -4.18 -2.38 11.61
C ARG A 88 -3.28 -1.30 12.19
N VAL A 89 -3.79 -0.47 13.09
CA VAL A 89 -2.97 0.52 13.82
C VAL A 89 -1.85 -0.18 14.60
N ALA A 90 -2.18 -1.25 15.34
CA ALA A 90 -1.18 -2.00 16.10
C ALA A 90 -0.12 -2.65 15.19
N GLN A 91 -0.52 -3.16 14.02
CA GLN A 91 0.42 -3.67 13.03
C GLN A 91 1.39 -2.59 12.53
N LEU A 92 0.86 -1.41 12.16
CA LEU A 92 1.67 -0.27 11.69
C LEU A 92 2.64 0.22 12.78
N ALA A 93 2.19 0.27 14.04
CA ALA A 93 3.05 0.67 15.15
C ALA A 93 4.20 -0.34 15.38
N ARG A 94 3.91 -1.65 15.35
CA ARG A 94 4.95 -2.68 15.46
C ARG A 94 5.94 -2.63 14.29
N GLU A 95 5.44 -2.44 13.08
CA GLU A 95 6.27 -2.32 11.89
C GLU A 95 7.18 -1.08 11.96
N ALA A 96 6.67 0.05 12.46
CA ALA A 96 7.48 1.24 12.67
C ALA A 96 8.61 1.00 13.69
N VAL A 97 8.31 0.32 14.81
CA VAL A 97 9.32 -0.06 15.82
C VAL A 97 10.37 -1.00 15.23
N ALA A 98 9.97 -2.02 14.47
CA ALA A 98 10.89 -2.94 13.82
C ALA A 98 11.86 -2.24 12.85
N ARG A 99 11.47 -1.08 12.31
CA ARG A 99 12.27 -0.24 11.41
C ARG A 99 13.03 0.88 12.12
N GLY A 100 12.95 0.98 13.46
CA GLY A 100 13.64 2.00 14.25
C GLY A 100 13.08 3.42 14.09
N LEU A 101 11.77 3.56 13.84
CA LEU A 101 11.06 4.84 13.68
C LEU A 101 10.39 5.35 14.97
#